data_AF-M0I0D8-F1
#
_entry.id   AF-M0I0D8-F1
#
_cell.length_a   1.000
_cell.length_b   1.000
_cell.length_c   1.000
_cell.angle_alpha   90.00
_cell.angle_beta   90.00
_cell.angle_gamma   90.00
#
_symmetry.space_group_name_H-M   'P 1'
#
loop_
_entity.id
_entity.type
_entity.pdbx_description
1 polymer ?
#
loop_
_entity_poly.entity_id
_entity_poly.type
_entity_poly.pdbx_seq_one_letter_code
_entity_poly.pdbx_strand_id
1 'polypeptide(L)'
;MTKWYDKLLEGPQTGIDLSNLNYEERMTVRQIDVQGTQGHAAKTSKGKFTRVTYIAGDEVAAARLFIEENRAILSEMDFSKKNRLQTSLDRSILDLILHELGERVATVFESVVVEERSDGTTWILSRDVYENTPDRRYSTRTGRAKVPAGVGLRELFESLPTGTIARQALNDERIHGDPTQLMTFFAEAFPSECTLVKSDTGTLSLVKTASSVTDEES
;
A
#
# COMPACT_ATOMS: atom_id res chain seq x y z
N MET A 1 -34.92 -14.12 -0.85
CA MET A 1 -33.91 -13.63 0.10
C MET A 1 -33.73 -14.66 1.21
N THR A 2 -32.50 -15.09 1.48
CA THR A 2 -32.18 -16.06 2.53
C THR A 2 -31.86 -15.37 3.85
N LYS A 3 -32.11 -16.04 4.99
CA LYS A 3 -31.80 -15.49 6.32
C LYS A 3 -30.31 -15.15 6.49
N TRP A 4 -29.43 -15.86 5.79
CA TRP A 4 -27.99 -15.60 5.82
C TRP A 4 -27.62 -14.35 5.02
N TYR A 5 -28.32 -14.10 3.92
CA TYR A 5 -28.15 -12.88 3.16
C TYR A 5 -28.65 -11.66 3.93
N ASP A 6 -29.77 -11.76 4.64
CA ASP A 6 -30.28 -10.67 5.50
C ASP A 6 -29.25 -10.29 6.57
N LYS A 7 -28.61 -11.28 7.20
CA LYS A 7 -27.50 -11.04 8.15
C LYS A 7 -26.28 -10.39 7.51
N LEU A 8 -25.98 -10.74 6.26
CA LEU A 8 -24.85 -10.16 5.53
C LEU A 8 -25.12 -8.69 5.15
N LEU A 9 -26.38 -8.27 5.04
CA LEU A 9 -26.73 -6.86 4.86
C LEU A 9 -26.56 -6.04 6.15
N GLU A 10 -26.58 -6.67 7.31
CA GLU A 10 -26.26 -6.02 8.59
C GLU A 10 -24.75 -5.86 8.80
N GLY A 11 -23.94 -6.66 8.08
CA GLY A 11 -22.49 -6.55 8.04
C GLY A 11 -21.77 -7.89 7.81
N PRO A 12 -20.43 -7.87 7.77
CA PRO A 12 -19.61 -9.07 7.56
C PRO A 12 -19.84 -10.15 8.62
N GLN A 13 -19.77 -11.41 8.23
CA GLN A 13 -20.05 -12.56 9.10
C GLN A 13 -19.00 -13.66 8.94
N THR A 14 -18.74 -14.38 10.02
CA THR A 14 -17.94 -15.61 9.99
C THR A 14 -18.81 -16.86 9.78
N GLY A 15 -18.26 -17.91 9.19
CA GLY A 15 -18.89 -19.24 9.21
C GLY A 15 -20.14 -19.41 8.32
N ILE A 16 -20.44 -18.45 7.44
CA ILE A 16 -21.49 -18.61 6.43
C ILE A 16 -20.98 -19.51 5.30
N ASP A 17 -21.69 -20.62 5.08
CA ASP A 17 -21.52 -21.43 3.89
C ASP A 17 -22.33 -20.83 2.72
N LEU A 18 -21.66 -20.56 1.61
CA LEU A 18 -22.27 -20.05 0.37
C LEU A 18 -23.36 -20.99 -0.17
N SER A 19 -23.29 -22.29 0.17
CA SER A 19 -24.32 -23.27 -0.20
C SER A 19 -25.72 -22.89 0.34
N ASN A 20 -25.78 -22.12 1.44
CA ASN A 20 -27.01 -21.65 2.06
C ASN A 20 -27.59 -20.38 1.41
N LEU A 21 -26.89 -19.77 0.47
CA LEU A 21 -27.34 -18.61 -0.31
C LEU A 21 -27.93 -19.06 -1.64
N ASN A 22 -28.87 -18.30 -2.20
CA ASN A 22 -29.36 -18.55 -3.56
C ASN A 22 -28.38 -18.02 -4.63
N TYR A 23 -28.66 -18.27 -5.91
CA TYR A 23 -27.76 -17.93 -7.00
C TYR A 23 -27.47 -16.41 -7.10
N GLU A 24 -28.51 -15.57 -7.03
CA GLU A 24 -28.37 -14.11 -7.14
C GLU A 24 -27.59 -13.53 -5.95
N GLU A 25 -27.84 -14.03 -4.75
CA GLU A 25 -27.13 -13.64 -3.53
C GLU A 25 -25.64 -14.00 -3.59
N ARG A 26 -25.29 -15.18 -4.13
CA ARG A 26 -23.89 -15.58 -4.30
C ARG A 26 -23.11 -14.65 -5.23
N MET A 27 -23.78 -13.96 -6.15
CA MET A 27 -23.13 -13.04 -7.08
C MET A 27 -22.67 -11.74 -6.40
N THR A 28 -23.33 -11.34 -5.32
CA THR A 28 -23.02 -10.10 -4.57
C THR A 28 -22.10 -10.36 -3.37
N VAL A 29 -22.06 -11.60 -2.88
CA VAL A 29 -21.23 -12.00 -1.75
C VAL A 29 -19.77 -12.25 -2.16
N ARG A 30 -18.86 -11.91 -1.25
CA ARG A 30 -17.41 -12.11 -1.35
C ARG A 30 -16.90 -12.77 -0.06
N GLN A 31 -15.70 -13.35 -0.11
CA GLN A 31 -15.08 -14.02 1.03
C GLN A 31 -13.61 -13.65 1.16
N ILE A 32 -13.18 -13.39 2.39
CA ILE A 32 -11.77 -13.39 2.77
C ILE A 32 -11.44 -14.80 3.25
N ASP A 33 -10.76 -15.56 2.39
CA ASP A 33 -10.42 -16.97 2.66
C ASP A 33 -8.93 -17.23 2.41
N VAL A 34 -8.21 -17.65 3.46
CA VAL A 34 -6.78 -17.93 3.37
C VAL A 34 -6.58 -19.43 3.24
N GLN A 35 -6.39 -19.87 2.00
CA GLN A 35 -6.20 -21.29 1.72
C GLN A 35 -4.93 -21.85 2.39
N GLY A 36 -4.97 -23.12 2.77
CA GLY A 36 -3.78 -23.87 3.15
C GLY A 36 -2.91 -24.11 1.93
N THR A 37 -1.64 -23.73 1.97
CA THR A 37 -0.66 -24.18 0.98
C THR A 37 -0.54 -25.70 1.05
N GLN A 38 -1.02 -26.42 0.03
CA GLN A 38 -0.63 -27.81 -0.16
C GLN A 38 0.89 -27.86 -0.38
N GLY A 39 1.61 -28.63 0.44
CA GLY A 39 3.05 -28.90 0.25
C GLY A 39 3.98 -28.53 1.40
N HIS A 40 3.51 -27.81 2.43
CA HIS A 40 4.23 -27.70 3.69
C HIS A 40 3.40 -28.35 4.79
N ALA A 41 3.80 -29.58 5.15
CA ALA A 41 3.29 -30.24 6.33
C ALA A 41 3.47 -29.31 7.53
N ALA A 42 2.37 -28.76 8.01
CA ALA A 42 2.31 -27.96 9.21
C ALA A 42 2.72 -28.85 10.39
N LYS A 43 4.01 -28.86 10.71
CA LYS A 43 4.54 -29.43 11.96
C LYS A 43 4.20 -28.56 13.18
N THR A 44 3.45 -27.48 12.99
CA THR A 44 2.81 -26.69 14.05
C THR A 44 1.33 -26.56 13.73
N SER A 45 0.49 -27.27 14.48
CA SER A 45 -0.98 -27.23 14.40
C SER A 45 -1.59 -25.95 15.02
N LYS A 46 -0.96 -24.79 14.86
CA LYS A 46 -1.51 -23.49 15.26
C LYS A 46 -2.15 -22.80 14.05
N GLY A 47 -3.47 -22.64 14.11
CA GLY A 47 -4.20 -21.59 13.41
C GLY A 47 -4.58 -21.85 11.95
N LYS A 48 -5.80 -22.34 11.72
CA LYS A 48 -6.50 -22.06 10.46
C LYS A 48 -7.06 -20.63 10.57
N PHE A 49 -7.01 -19.87 9.48
CA PHE A 49 -7.68 -18.58 9.46
C PHE A 49 -9.21 -18.78 9.47
N THR A 50 -9.90 -18.02 10.31
CA THR A 50 -11.35 -17.90 10.27
C THR A 50 -11.73 -17.11 9.02
N ARG A 51 -12.55 -17.73 8.18
CA ARG A 51 -13.09 -17.12 6.95
C ARG A 51 -14.14 -16.07 7.30
N VAL A 52 -14.06 -14.92 6.63
CA VAL A 52 -15.08 -13.86 6.69
C VAL A 52 -15.82 -13.77 5.36
N THR A 53 -17.14 -13.70 5.43
CA THR A 53 -18.05 -13.53 4.29
C THR A 53 -18.71 -12.16 4.39
N TYR A 54 -18.80 -11.43 3.28
CA TYR A 54 -19.29 -10.05 3.25
C TYR A 54 -19.96 -9.73 1.92
N ILE A 55 -20.69 -8.61 1.84
CA ILE A 55 -21.27 -8.10 0.58
C ILE A 55 -20.27 -7.14 -0.06
N ALA A 56 -20.14 -7.17 -1.38
CA ALA A 56 -19.29 -6.22 -2.10
C ALA A 56 -19.64 -4.76 -1.72
N GLY A 57 -18.64 -3.98 -1.33
CA GLY A 57 -18.80 -2.66 -0.70
C GLY A 57 -18.44 -2.61 0.79
N ASP A 58 -18.45 -3.75 1.49
CA ASP A 58 -18.11 -3.85 2.92
C ASP A 58 -16.66 -4.30 3.18
N GLU A 59 -15.74 -4.08 2.24
CA GLU A 59 -14.37 -4.61 2.30
C GLU A 59 -13.62 -4.18 3.57
N VAL A 60 -13.78 -2.92 3.98
CA VAL A 60 -13.11 -2.38 5.17
C VAL A 60 -13.64 -3.05 6.45
N ALA A 61 -14.96 -3.19 6.58
CA ALA A 61 -15.56 -3.85 7.72
C ALA A 61 -15.17 -5.34 7.77
N ALA A 62 -15.12 -5.99 6.60
CA ALA A 62 -14.72 -7.39 6.48
C ALA A 62 -13.25 -7.60 6.88
N ALA A 63 -12.36 -6.69 6.48
CA ALA A 63 -10.95 -6.72 6.87
C ALA A 63 -10.78 -6.57 8.40
N ARG A 64 -11.55 -5.66 9.03
CA ARG A 64 -11.54 -5.49 10.50
C ARG A 64 -11.99 -6.74 11.23
N LEU A 65 -13.12 -7.31 10.84
CA LEU A 65 -13.61 -8.56 11.44
C LEU A 65 -12.60 -9.69 11.22
N PHE A 66 -12.00 -9.78 10.04
CA PHE A 66 -10.95 -10.76 9.78
C PHE A 66 -9.75 -10.59 10.72
N ILE A 67 -9.32 -9.36 10.98
CA ILE A 67 -8.22 -9.09 11.92
C ILE A 67 -8.60 -9.47 13.34
N GLU A 68 -9.79 -9.12 13.78
CA GLU A 68 -10.29 -9.43 15.13
C GLU A 68 -10.28 -10.94 15.38
N GLU A 69 -10.88 -11.70 14.47
CA GLU A 69 -11.01 -13.16 14.56
C GLU A 69 -9.67 -13.89 14.45
N ASN A 70 -8.71 -13.30 13.74
CA ASN A 70 -7.43 -13.93 13.44
C ASN A 70 -6.24 -13.28 14.16
N ARG A 71 -6.48 -12.40 15.14
CA ARG A 71 -5.46 -11.57 15.79
C ARG A 71 -4.27 -12.37 16.31
N ALA A 72 -4.51 -13.49 16.96
CA ALA A 72 -3.45 -14.34 17.53
C ALA A 72 -2.51 -14.91 16.46
N ILE A 73 -3.05 -15.25 15.28
CA ILE A 73 -2.25 -15.74 14.15
C ILE A 73 -1.49 -14.56 13.53
N LEU A 74 -2.19 -13.45 13.29
CA LEU A 74 -1.64 -12.26 12.64
C LEU A 74 -0.50 -11.63 13.45
N SER A 75 -0.57 -11.63 14.78
CA SER A 75 0.49 -11.08 15.65
C SER A 75 1.79 -11.87 15.63
N GLU A 76 1.74 -13.15 15.24
CA GLU A 76 2.94 -14.00 15.12
C GLU A 76 3.54 -13.94 13.69
N MET A 77 2.89 -13.25 12.74
CA MET A 77 3.31 -13.21 11.34
C MET A 77 4.36 -12.13 11.06
N ASP A 78 5.33 -12.48 10.20
CA ASP A 78 6.26 -11.54 9.59
C ASP A 78 5.70 -11.08 8.22
N PHE A 79 5.26 -9.81 8.16
CA PHE A 79 4.70 -9.21 6.94
C PHE A 79 5.76 -8.69 5.95
N SER A 80 7.03 -8.61 6.36
CA SER A 80 8.14 -8.20 5.49
C SER A 80 8.47 -9.26 4.43
N LYS A 81 8.12 -10.53 4.69
CA LYS A 81 8.38 -11.66 3.78
C LYS A 81 7.10 -12.15 3.11
N LYS A 82 7.27 -12.88 2.03
CA LYS A 82 6.16 -13.57 1.35
C LYS A 82 5.48 -14.53 2.32
N ASN A 83 4.19 -14.33 2.55
CA ASN A 83 3.41 -15.09 3.52
C ASN A 83 2.09 -15.60 2.93
N ARG A 84 1.35 -16.39 3.73
CA ARG A 84 0.12 -17.07 3.30
C ARG A 84 -1.00 -16.11 2.90
N LEU A 85 -1.11 -14.95 3.56
CA LEU A 85 -2.11 -13.94 3.17
C LEU A 85 -1.80 -13.41 1.77
N GLN A 86 -0.52 -13.09 1.50
CA GLN A 86 -0.09 -12.56 0.20
C GLN A 86 -0.32 -13.52 -0.96
N THR A 87 -0.36 -14.83 -0.70
CA THR A 87 -0.61 -15.84 -1.74
C THR A 87 -2.08 -16.20 -1.92
N SER A 88 -2.93 -15.92 -0.93
CA SER A 88 -4.32 -16.37 -0.92
C SER A 88 -5.35 -15.26 -1.11
N LEU A 89 -4.98 -14.02 -0.82
CA LEU A 89 -5.89 -12.89 -0.87
C LEU A 89 -5.58 -11.99 -2.07
N ASP A 90 -6.65 -11.44 -2.63
CA ASP A 90 -6.56 -10.33 -3.58
C ASP A 90 -5.82 -9.16 -2.94
N ARG A 91 -5.03 -8.45 -3.75
CA ARG A 91 -4.12 -7.44 -3.23
C ARG A 91 -4.82 -6.29 -2.51
N SER A 92 -6.00 -5.88 -3.00
CA SER A 92 -6.81 -4.82 -2.37
C SER A 92 -7.21 -5.19 -0.94
N ILE A 93 -7.68 -6.41 -0.71
CA ILE A 93 -8.05 -6.90 0.62
C ILE A 93 -6.82 -7.03 1.51
N LEU A 94 -5.72 -7.55 0.98
CA LEU A 94 -4.47 -7.62 1.73
C LEU A 94 -4.01 -6.23 2.18
N ASP A 95 -4.03 -5.22 1.30
CA ASP A 95 -3.58 -3.87 1.65
C ASP A 95 -4.49 -3.21 2.72
N LEU A 96 -5.80 -3.50 2.72
CA LEU A 96 -6.71 -3.09 3.80
C LEU A 96 -6.34 -3.76 5.12
N ILE A 97 -6.08 -5.07 5.11
CA ILE A 97 -5.67 -5.80 6.32
C ILE A 97 -4.35 -5.23 6.87
N LEU A 98 -3.35 -5.03 6.00
CA LEU A 98 -2.07 -4.47 6.41
C LEU A 98 -2.20 -3.03 6.93
N HIS A 99 -3.12 -2.24 6.36
CA HIS A 99 -3.39 -0.89 6.81
C HIS A 99 -3.99 -0.87 8.21
N GLU A 100 -5.04 -1.67 8.44
CA GLU A 100 -5.73 -1.76 9.73
C GLU A 100 -4.84 -2.40 10.83
N LEU A 101 -3.84 -3.21 10.45
CA LEU A 101 -2.81 -3.71 11.36
C LEU A 101 -1.71 -2.68 11.69
N GLY A 102 -1.65 -1.55 10.98
CA GLY A 102 -0.54 -0.59 11.09
C GLY A 102 0.76 -1.04 10.42
N GLU A 103 0.73 -2.15 9.69
CA GLU A 103 1.87 -2.68 8.90
C GLU A 103 2.11 -1.87 7.61
N ARG A 104 1.20 -0.94 7.33
CA ARG A 104 1.18 -0.12 6.13
C ARG A 104 0.46 1.21 6.41
N VAL A 105 1.14 2.32 6.18
CA VAL A 105 0.52 3.65 6.17
C VAL A 105 0.63 4.21 4.77
N ALA A 106 -0.47 4.73 4.22
CA ALA A 106 -0.47 5.31 2.89
C ALA A 106 -0.98 6.75 2.93
N THR A 107 -0.15 7.67 2.48
CA THR A 107 -0.44 9.09 2.34
C THR A 107 -0.65 9.39 0.86
N VAL A 108 -1.85 9.84 0.52
CA VAL A 108 -2.23 10.14 -0.87
C VAL A 108 -2.02 11.62 -1.13
N PHE A 109 -1.17 11.94 -2.11
CA PHE A 109 -1.00 13.27 -2.67
C PHE A 109 -1.76 13.37 -4.01
N GLU A 110 -1.58 14.47 -4.74
CA GLU A 110 -2.33 14.70 -5.98
C GLU A 110 -1.96 13.68 -7.05
N SER A 111 -0.67 13.53 -7.35
CA SER A 111 -0.19 12.65 -8.43
C SER A 111 0.51 11.39 -7.93
N VAL A 112 0.86 11.33 -6.64
CA VAL A 112 1.57 10.20 -6.05
C VAL A 112 0.94 9.72 -4.75
N VAL A 113 1.22 8.47 -4.41
CA VAL A 113 0.91 7.86 -3.11
C VAL A 113 2.23 7.43 -2.48
N VAL A 114 2.46 7.90 -1.25
CA VAL A 114 3.59 7.48 -0.43
C VAL A 114 3.09 6.43 0.53
N GLU A 115 3.74 5.28 0.53
CA GLU A 115 3.36 4.16 1.36
C GLU A 115 4.55 3.70 2.20
N GLU A 116 4.41 3.83 3.51
CA GLU A 116 5.39 3.42 4.51
C GLU A 116 5.03 2.03 5.04
N ARG A 117 6.04 1.17 5.11
CA ARG A 117 5.94 -0.19 5.66
C ARG A 117 6.57 -0.24 7.04
N SER A 118 6.11 -1.17 7.88
CA SER A 118 6.64 -1.39 9.22
C SER A 118 8.14 -1.75 9.24
N ASP A 119 8.66 -2.32 8.15
CA ASP A 119 10.10 -2.59 7.98
C ASP A 119 10.94 -1.35 7.65
N GLY A 120 10.31 -0.17 7.55
CA GLY A 120 10.94 1.11 7.20
C GLY A 120 11.07 1.35 5.69
N THR A 121 10.67 0.41 4.83
CA THR A 121 10.62 0.63 3.38
C THR A 121 9.54 1.64 3.05
N THR A 122 9.85 2.59 2.18
CA THR A 122 8.88 3.53 1.62
C THR A 122 8.72 3.31 0.12
N TRP A 123 7.48 3.18 -0.34
CA TRP A 123 7.12 3.16 -1.75
C TRP A 123 6.54 4.50 -2.15
N ILE A 124 7.01 5.07 -3.25
CA ILE A 124 6.42 6.24 -3.89
C ILE A 124 5.87 5.78 -5.23
N LEU A 125 4.56 5.83 -5.37
CA LEU A 125 3.82 5.24 -6.48
C LEU A 125 3.08 6.36 -7.19
N SER A 126 3.03 6.33 -8.52
CA SER A 126 2.07 7.20 -9.21
C SER A 126 0.66 6.82 -8.81
N ARG A 127 -0.23 7.81 -8.74
CA ARG A 127 -1.62 7.60 -8.32
C ARG A 127 -2.36 6.63 -9.22
N ASP A 128 -2.14 6.73 -10.53
CA ASP A 128 -2.68 5.78 -11.51
C ASP A 128 -2.24 4.33 -11.23
N VAL A 129 -0.94 4.12 -10.97
CA VAL A 129 -0.43 2.78 -10.63
C VAL A 129 -1.07 2.27 -9.34
N TYR A 130 -1.19 3.15 -8.34
CA TYR A 130 -1.77 2.81 -7.06
C TYR A 130 -3.24 2.36 -7.22
N GLU A 131 -4.06 3.14 -7.91
CA GLU A 131 -5.50 2.92 -8.03
C GLU A 131 -5.83 1.79 -9.02
N ASN A 132 -5.13 1.72 -10.16
CA ASN A 132 -5.54 0.87 -11.29
C ASN A 132 -4.72 -0.43 -11.43
N THR A 133 -3.60 -0.58 -10.71
CA THR A 133 -2.73 -1.77 -10.84
C THR A 133 -2.34 -2.43 -9.51
N PRO A 134 -3.30 -2.81 -8.64
CA PRO A 134 -3.02 -3.35 -7.31
C PRO A 134 -2.04 -4.54 -7.35
N ASP A 135 -2.29 -5.54 -8.20
CA ASP A 135 -1.47 -6.77 -8.25
C ASP A 135 -0.03 -6.56 -8.75
N ARG A 136 0.26 -5.41 -9.37
CA ARG A 136 1.58 -5.05 -9.91
C ARG A 136 2.13 -3.77 -9.28
N ARG A 137 1.58 -3.35 -8.15
CA ARG A 137 1.92 -2.09 -7.49
C ARG A 137 3.38 -2.08 -7.03
N TYR A 138 3.89 -3.20 -6.53
CA TYR A 138 5.25 -3.31 -5.96
C TYR A 138 6.20 -4.00 -6.95
N SER A 139 6.72 -3.20 -7.87
CA SER A 139 7.85 -3.55 -8.73
C SER A 139 8.69 -2.30 -8.96
N THR A 140 9.93 -2.44 -9.39
CA THR A 140 10.82 -1.31 -9.70
C THR A 140 10.68 -0.85 -11.16
N ARG A 141 9.47 -1.00 -11.73
CA ARG A 141 9.14 -0.54 -13.09
C ARG A 141 8.68 0.92 -13.06
N THR A 142 8.47 1.52 -14.24
CA THR A 142 7.95 2.88 -14.41
C THR A 142 6.76 3.18 -13.51
N GLY A 143 6.69 4.42 -12.99
CA GLY A 143 5.61 4.85 -12.11
C GLY A 143 5.76 4.42 -10.66
N ARG A 144 6.90 3.81 -10.28
CA ARG A 144 7.12 3.27 -8.93
C ARG A 144 8.56 3.51 -8.50
N ALA A 145 8.77 3.97 -7.27
CA ALA A 145 10.08 4.03 -6.65
C ALA A 145 10.03 3.37 -5.26
N LYS A 146 11.08 2.62 -4.95
CA LYS A 146 11.30 1.96 -3.67
C LYS A 146 12.48 2.65 -2.99
N VAL A 147 12.23 3.19 -1.80
CA VAL A 147 13.22 3.78 -0.92
C VAL A 147 13.41 2.82 0.27
N PRO A 148 14.61 2.27 0.47
CA PRO A 148 14.85 1.31 1.55
C PRO A 148 14.85 1.99 2.92
N ALA A 149 14.69 1.17 3.97
CA ALA A 149 14.80 1.63 5.34
C ALA A 149 16.13 2.36 5.60
N GLY A 150 16.09 3.41 6.42
CA GLY A 150 17.25 4.23 6.76
C GLY A 150 17.59 5.34 5.76
N VAL A 151 16.81 5.49 4.68
CA VAL A 151 16.88 6.67 3.79
C VAL A 151 15.72 7.61 4.11
N GLY A 152 16.00 8.70 4.82
CA GLY A 152 15.01 9.74 5.10
C GLY A 152 14.70 10.55 3.84
N LEU A 153 13.43 10.61 3.42
CA LEU A 153 13.04 11.38 2.23
C LEU A 153 13.36 12.87 2.35
N ARG A 154 13.21 13.45 3.55
CA ARG A 154 13.56 14.85 3.82
C ARG A 154 15.08 15.07 3.72
N GLU A 155 15.87 14.23 4.37
CA GLU A 155 17.34 14.31 4.32
C GLU A 155 17.87 14.14 2.89
N LEU A 156 17.27 13.21 2.14
CA LEU A 156 17.56 13.01 0.73
C LEU A 156 17.28 14.30 -0.06
N PHE A 157 16.11 14.91 0.12
CA PHE A 157 15.77 16.18 -0.52
C PHE A 157 16.75 17.32 -0.14
N GLU A 158 17.11 17.42 1.14
CA GLU A 158 18.04 18.43 1.65
C GLU A 158 19.44 18.28 1.07
N SER A 159 19.91 17.05 0.86
CA SER A 159 21.21 16.75 0.26
C SER A 159 21.32 17.16 -1.23
N LEU A 160 20.19 17.36 -1.92
CA LEU A 160 20.19 17.76 -3.32
C LEU A 160 20.67 19.22 -3.47
N PRO A 161 21.43 19.52 -4.53
CA PRO A 161 21.89 20.88 -4.80
C PRO A 161 20.70 21.80 -5.07
N THR A 162 20.85 23.08 -4.70
CA THR A 162 19.92 24.14 -5.11
C THR A 162 19.99 24.34 -6.63
N GLY A 163 18.84 24.65 -7.24
CA GLY A 163 18.72 24.86 -8.68
C GLY A 163 18.06 23.68 -9.41
N THR A 164 18.38 23.52 -10.69
CA THR A 164 17.76 22.50 -11.55
C THR A 164 18.41 21.14 -11.32
N ILE A 165 17.64 20.21 -10.78
CA ILE A 165 18.01 18.83 -10.50
C ILE A 165 17.41 17.94 -11.60
N ALA A 166 18.30 17.33 -12.38
CA ALA A 166 17.91 16.34 -13.38
C ALA A 166 17.56 15.00 -12.71
N ARG A 167 16.72 14.21 -13.37
CA ARG A 167 16.33 12.86 -12.91
C ARG A 167 17.52 11.98 -12.49
N GLN A 168 18.64 12.07 -13.21
CA GLN A 168 19.83 11.24 -12.96
C GLN A 168 20.53 11.60 -11.64
N ALA A 169 20.37 12.83 -11.15
CA ALA A 169 20.91 13.24 -9.86
C ALA A 169 20.20 12.57 -8.67
N LEU A 170 19.02 11.99 -8.90
CA LEU A 170 18.26 11.21 -7.91
C LEU A 170 18.53 9.70 -7.99
N ASN A 171 19.48 9.27 -8.82
CA ASN A 171 19.96 7.89 -8.83
C ASN A 171 20.89 7.65 -7.62
N ASP A 172 20.33 7.63 -6.42
CA ASP A 172 20.98 6.99 -5.28
C ASP A 172 20.96 5.47 -5.53
N GLU A 173 22.11 4.80 -5.41
CA GLU A 173 22.24 3.35 -5.69
C GLU A 173 21.30 2.50 -4.82
N ARG A 174 20.89 3.02 -3.66
CA ARG A 174 19.97 2.36 -2.73
C ARG A 174 18.52 2.49 -3.15
N ILE A 175 18.17 3.51 -3.94
CA ILE A 175 16.81 3.77 -4.41
C ILE A 175 16.59 3.03 -5.71
N HIS A 176 15.51 2.27 -5.79
CA HIS A 176 15.21 1.44 -6.95
C HIS A 176 13.92 1.87 -7.62
N GLY A 177 13.91 1.88 -8.96
CA GLY A 177 12.72 2.17 -9.75
C GLY A 177 12.83 3.48 -10.52
N ASP A 178 11.73 4.23 -10.59
CA ASP A 178 11.59 5.44 -11.40
C ASP A 178 11.79 6.71 -10.56
N PRO A 179 12.93 7.41 -10.67
CA PRO A 179 13.22 8.61 -9.88
C PRO A 179 12.25 9.76 -10.15
N THR A 180 11.50 9.72 -11.26
CA THR A 180 10.43 10.67 -11.54
C THR A 180 9.41 10.72 -10.40
N GLN A 181 9.12 9.58 -9.76
CA GLN A 181 8.17 9.55 -8.64
C GLN A 181 8.71 10.29 -7.41
N LEU A 182 10.02 10.23 -7.16
CA LEU A 182 10.65 11.03 -6.10
C LEU A 182 10.53 12.52 -6.39
N MET A 183 10.77 12.93 -7.64
CA MET A 183 10.67 14.34 -8.05
C MET A 183 9.24 14.86 -7.85
N THR A 184 8.25 14.10 -8.31
CA THR A 184 6.84 14.44 -8.14
C THR A 184 6.47 14.51 -6.65
N PHE A 185 6.91 13.53 -5.86
CA PHE A 185 6.71 13.57 -4.42
C PHE A 185 7.32 14.81 -3.77
N PHE A 186 8.58 15.17 -4.07
CA PHE A 186 9.20 16.36 -3.49
C PHE A 186 8.45 17.64 -3.86
N ALA A 187 8.03 17.78 -5.12
CA ALA A 187 7.26 18.94 -5.55
C ALA A 187 5.89 19.06 -4.85
N GLU A 188 5.23 17.94 -4.54
CA GLU A 188 3.93 17.93 -3.86
C GLU A 188 4.06 18.04 -2.33
N ALA A 189 5.11 17.46 -1.75
CA ALA A 189 5.36 17.48 -0.30
C ALA A 189 6.05 18.77 0.17
N PHE A 190 6.88 19.39 -0.69
CA PHE A 190 7.63 20.61 -0.39
C PHE A 190 7.38 21.70 -1.46
N PRO A 191 6.13 22.12 -1.69
CA PRO A 191 5.77 23.04 -2.77
C PRO A 191 6.38 24.44 -2.64
N SER A 192 6.78 24.84 -1.43
CA SER A 192 7.49 26.10 -1.17
C SER A 192 8.99 26.03 -1.45
N GLU A 193 9.56 24.83 -1.48
CA GLU A 193 11.02 24.61 -1.60
C GLU A 193 11.41 24.04 -2.97
N CYS A 194 10.45 23.50 -3.73
CA CYS A 194 10.72 23.02 -5.07
C CYS A 194 9.48 22.96 -5.96
N THR A 195 9.72 22.92 -7.26
CA THR A 195 8.67 22.76 -8.27
C THR A 195 9.13 21.79 -9.36
N LEU A 196 8.17 21.08 -9.95
CA LEU A 196 8.43 20.17 -11.07
C LEU A 196 8.26 20.94 -12.38
N VAL A 197 9.31 20.95 -13.21
CA VAL A 197 9.31 21.62 -14.51
C VAL A 197 9.54 20.60 -15.61
N LYS A 198 8.74 20.69 -16.67
CA LYS A 198 8.89 19.88 -17.87
C LYS A 198 9.47 20.73 -18.99
N SER A 199 10.57 20.29 -19.59
CA SER A 199 11.15 20.94 -20.76
C SER A 199 10.29 20.72 -22.01
N ASP A 200 10.51 21.52 -23.04
CA ASP A 200 9.87 21.37 -24.37
C ASP A 200 10.16 20.00 -25.01
N THR A 201 11.30 19.40 -24.67
CA THR A 201 11.69 18.05 -25.10
C THR A 201 11.05 16.93 -24.27
N GLY A 202 10.20 17.28 -23.30
CA GLY A 202 9.48 16.35 -22.43
C GLY A 202 10.28 15.83 -21.24
N THR A 203 11.47 16.37 -20.99
CA THR A 203 12.33 15.98 -19.86
C THR A 203 11.83 16.62 -18.57
N LEU A 204 11.62 15.84 -17.52
CA LEU A 204 11.25 16.34 -16.20
C LEU A 204 12.49 16.71 -15.38
N SER A 205 12.44 17.87 -14.74
CA SER A 205 13.47 18.41 -13.83
C SER A 205 12.79 18.96 -12.58
N LEU A 206 13.46 18.85 -11.44
CA LEU A 206 13.01 19.43 -10.18
C LEU A 206 13.82 20.71 -9.96
N VAL A 207 13.16 21.84 -9.76
CA VAL A 207 13.83 23.10 -9.44
C VAL A 207 13.70 23.35 -7.95
N LYS A 208 14.79 23.19 -7.21
CA LYS A 208 14.87 23.45 -5.76
C LYS A 208 15.26 24.91 -5.54
N THR A 209 14.46 25.64 -4.78
CA THR A 209 14.76 27.01 -4.37
C THR A 209 15.73 27.01 -3.18
N ALA A 210 16.52 28.06 -3.03
CA ALA A 210 17.28 28.24 -1.80
C ALA A 210 16.26 28.45 -0.67
N SER A 211 16.39 27.71 0.44
CA SER A 211 15.65 28.05 1.66
C SER A 211 16.03 29.48 2.01
N SER A 212 15.08 30.40 1.92
CA SER A 212 15.26 31.72 2.53
C SER A 212 15.30 31.47 4.02
N VAL A 213 16.52 31.39 4.58
CA VAL A 213 16.72 31.67 5.99
C VAL A 213 16.30 33.12 6.14
N THR A 214 15.04 33.36 6.53
CA THR A 214 14.71 34.59 7.21
C THR A 214 15.40 34.50 8.55
N ASP A 215 16.65 34.97 8.58
CA ASP A 215 17.27 35.52 9.77
C ASP A 215 16.38 36.71 10.18
N GLU A 216 15.35 36.44 10.98
CA GLU A 216 14.84 37.47 11.88
C GLU A 216 15.88 37.62 13.00
N GLU A 217 16.93 38.39 12.69
CA GLU A 217 17.77 39.01 13.70
C GLU A 217 16.92 39.95 14.56
N SER A 218 16.84 39.59 15.85
CA SER A 218 16.86 40.44 17.06
C SER A 218 15.89 41.61 17.19
#